data_AF-A0A844X0U6-F1
#
_entry.id   AF-A0A844X0U6-F1
#
_cell.length_a   1.000
_cell.length_b   1.000
_cell.length_c   1.000
_cell.angle_alpha   90.00
_cell.angle_beta   90.00
_cell.angle_gamma   90.00
#
_symmetry.space_group_name_H-M   'P 1'
#
loop_
_entity.id
_entity.type
_entity.pdbx_description
1 polymer ?
#
loop_
_entity_poly.entity_id
_entity_poly.type
_entity_poly.pdbx_seq_one_letter_code
_entity_poly.pdbx_strand_id
1 'polypeptide(L)'
;MTCKNKTIDSNVAGLYIAKEECLKILPANPIWHGVEVNSYSDLGGSTTLLQRETINPSRQNQKGKIVDLDANAGFSLDFTKNILTWLMQGFMFADARQKFTTKPLDGARNKITSISLDSYNLESACANPPAKGVIVLVSGCNKHKNNGVKVVTSATANAITVNDVLSEDTTANDNAKITAVGFKFQAGKCSIVANADELPQLVTTGTNLNSLNLTLGEWIFLGGDATSSSFKNNKGWARITAITDNSITFDDTDFEPVNETSRNLELEVYFGTVIKNESQQDLIKKRSYCIERTLGDDGNGLQAQYVTGAVANEIKFNLSTAKYITCDLSYVACNSLSRKGGNRLDGVRLAADKSEAYNTTSNIYRQKLSVIDKTSSTPKALFAYVTDSNLSISNGVTGIKALGILGSFDVSVGNFNVTGSLTAFFSSVDAIEAIRNNADIGFSAILASNNAGAIFDIPLLALSGGIPNVEKDQKITIPLEKTGAENKHGYTMMYQSFEYLPDIAMPVIND
;
A
#
# COMPACT_ATOMS: atom_id res chain seq x y z
N MET A 1 23.44 -39.32 -22.80
CA MET A 1 24.49 -38.35 -22.39
C MET A 1 23.91 -36.96 -22.59
N THR A 2 23.43 -36.32 -21.53
CA THR A 2 22.89 -34.95 -21.61
C THR A 2 24.07 -33.99 -21.65
N CYS A 3 24.19 -33.19 -22.71
CA CYS A 3 25.24 -32.17 -22.80
C CYS A 3 25.17 -31.27 -21.56
N LYS A 4 26.31 -31.08 -20.86
CA LYS A 4 26.39 -30.14 -19.75
C LYS A 4 26.05 -28.75 -20.27
N ASN A 5 24.92 -28.21 -19.82
CA ASN A 5 24.57 -26.83 -20.09
C ASN A 5 25.60 -25.92 -19.40
N LYS A 6 26.18 -24.96 -20.13
CA LYS A 6 27.23 -24.06 -19.62
C LYS A 6 26.67 -22.75 -19.08
N THR A 7 25.37 -22.53 -19.23
CA THR A 7 24.65 -21.31 -18.88
C THR A 7 23.39 -21.64 -18.11
N ILE A 8 22.93 -20.70 -17.29
CA ILE A 8 21.66 -20.77 -16.56
C ILE A 8 20.77 -19.66 -17.11
N ASP A 9 19.54 -19.99 -17.49
CA ASP A 9 18.59 -19.04 -18.06
C ASP A 9 18.04 -18.10 -16.97
N SER A 10 17.82 -16.83 -17.30
CA SER A 10 17.32 -15.82 -16.36
C SER A 10 15.96 -16.16 -15.76
N ASN A 11 15.12 -16.92 -16.48
CA ASN A 11 13.75 -17.25 -16.09
C ASN A 11 13.66 -18.17 -14.86
N VAL A 12 14.79 -18.73 -14.40
CA VAL A 12 14.82 -19.55 -13.16
C VAL A 12 15.08 -18.71 -11.91
N ALA A 13 15.36 -17.40 -12.06
CA ALA A 13 15.58 -16.51 -10.95
C ALA A 13 14.26 -16.11 -10.27
N GLY A 14 14.27 -16.08 -8.94
CA GLY A 14 13.16 -15.62 -8.11
C GLY A 14 13.65 -14.76 -6.96
N LEU A 15 12.77 -13.87 -6.48
CA LEU A 15 13.02 -12.93 -5.40
C LEU A 15 12.24 -13.31 -4.14
N TYR A 16 12.90 -13.28 -2.99
CA TYR A 16 12.28 -13.44 -1.69
C TYR A 16 12.74 -12.35 -0.72
N ILE A 17 11.85 -11.87 0.13
CA ILE A 17 12.13 -10.82 1.12
C ILE A 17 11.75 -11.32 2.51
N ALA A 18 12.66 -11.21 3.47
CA ALA A 18 12.40 -11.47 4.87
C ALA A 18 12.63 -10.20 5.70
N LYS A 19 11.75 -9.93 6.66
CA LYS A 19 11.95 -8.87 7.65
C LYS A 19 13.02 -9.29 8.66
N GLU A 20 13.92 -8.38 8.97
CA GLU A 20 14.92 -8.56 10.01
C GLU A 20 14.38 -8.10 11.37
N GLU A 21 14.85 -8.72 12.46
CA GLU A 21 14.51 -8.29 13.83
C GLU A 21 15.36 -7.08 14.25
N CYS A 22 16.61 -7.06 13.82
CA CYS A 22 17.55 -5.94 13.96
C CYS A 22 18.39 -5.86 12.68
N LEU A 23 19.04 -4.73 12.43
CA LEU A 23 19.86 -4.54 11.24
C LEU A 23 20.87 -5.68 11.03
N LYS A 24 20.79 -6.37 9.88
CA LYS A 24 21.58 -7.57 9.50
C LYS A 24 21.26 -8.86 10.26
N ILE A 25 20.24 -8.87 11.13
CA ILE A 25 19.89 -10.01 11.98
C ILE A 25 18.49 -10.50 11.61
N LEU A 26 18.44 -11.68 10.99
CA LEU A 26 17.20 -12.40 10.76
C LEU A 26 16.64 -12.94 12.09
N PRO A 27 15.31 -12.99 12.25
CA PRO A 27 14.69 -13.63 13.40
C PRO A 27 14.99 -15.13 13.41
N ALA A 28 14.81 -15.80 14.56
CA ALA A 28 15.10 -17.23 14.72
C ALA A 28 14.34 -18.15 13.73
N ASN A 29 13.11 -17.75 13.36
CA ASN A 29 12.30 -18.44 12.36
C ASN A 29 11.90 -17.44 11.26
N PRO A 30 12.79 -17.15 10.30
CA PRO A 30 12.52 -16.15 9.28
C PRO A 30 11.49 -16.65 8.28
N ILE A 31 10.57 -15.76 7.93
CA ILE A 31 9.56 -15.98 6.89
C ILE A 31 9.98 -15.16 5.67
N TRP A 32 10.14 -15.84 4.56
CA TRP A 32 10.55 -15.30 3.27
C TRP A 32 9.33 -15.17 2.37
N HIS A 33 8.94 -13.94 2.04
CA HIS A 33 7.85 -13.65 1.14
C HIS A 33 8.35 -13.64 -0.31
N GLY A 34 7.83 -14.54 -1.14
CA GLY A 34 8.10 -14.52 -2.58
C GLY A 34 7.49 -13.27 -3.22
N VAL A 35 8.21 -12.67 -4.17
CA VAL A 35 7.77 -11.48 -4.90
C VAL A 35 7.92 -11.73 -6.40
N GLU A 36 6.88 -11.43 -7.18
CA GLU A 36 6.96 -11.44 -8.64
C GLU A 36 7.53 -10.10 -9.10
N VAL A 37 8.63 -10.17 -9.86
CA VAL A 37 9.33 -8.99 -10.36
C VAL A 37 9.41 -9.03 -11.88
N ASN A 38 9.29 -7.86 -12.47
CA ASN A 38 9.42 -7.66 -13.91
C ASN A 38 10.89 -7.56 -14.31
N SER A 39 11.71 -6.96 -13.46
CA SER A 39 13.14 -6.76 -13.69
C SER A 39 13.88 -6.47 -12.38
N TYR A 40 15.21 -6.66 -12.42
CA TYR A 40 16.13 -6.23 -11.37
C TYR A 40 16.90 -5.02 -11.89
N SER A 41 16.93 -3.91 -11.15
CA SER A 41 17.77 -2.76 -11.51
C SER A 41 19.20 -2.98 -11.01
N ASP A 42 19.38 -3.07 -9.69
CA ASP A 42 20.66 -3.34 -9.04
C ASP A 42 20.43 -4.26 -7.83
N LEU A 43 21.07 -5.43 -7.77
CA LEU A 43 20.98 -6.29 -6.59
C LEU A 43 22.33 -6.96 -6.33
N GLY A 44 22.92 -6.63 -5.18
CA GLY A 44 24.20 -7.16 -4.74
C GLY A 44 25.10 -6.08 -4.16
N GLY A 45 26.40 -6.40 -4.05
CA GLY A 45 27.40 -5.47 -3.57
C GLY A 45 28.49 -5.21 -4.61
N SER A 46 28.88 -3.94 -4.73
CA SER A 46 29.98 -3.48 -5.56
C SER A 46 31.19 -3.16 -4.68
N THR A 47 32.34 -3.76 -4.98
CA THR A 47 33.58 -3.51 -4.22
C THR A 47 34.46 -2.48 -4.90
N THR A 48 34.89 -1.47 -4.16
CA THR A 48 35.90 -0.51 -4.65
C THR A 48 37.31 -1.06 -4.40
N LEU A 49 38.14 -1.10 -5.44
CA LEU A 49 39.53 -1.50 -5.37
C LEU A 49 40.43 -0.26 -5.42
N LEU A 50 41.33 -0.12 -4.45
CA LEU A 50 42.40 0.87 -4.54
C LEU A 50 43.67 0.19 -5.03
N GLN A 51 44.11 0.59 -6.23
CA GLN A 51 45.36 0.11 -6.80
C GLN A 51 46.54 0.85 -6.18
N ARG A 52 47.62 0.12 -5.90
CA ARG A 52 48.83 0.72 -5.36
C ARG A 52 49.77 1.09 -6.51
N GLU A 53 49.91 2.39 -6.75
CA GLU A 53 50.85 2.96 -7.72
C GLU A 53 52.09 3.47 -6.98
N THR A 54 53.16 2.69 -7.03
CA THR A 54 54.47 3.08 -6.47
C THR A 54 55.44 3.39 -7.60
N ILE A 55 56.34 4.35 -7.39
CA ILE A 55 57.49 4.55 -8.30
C ILE A 55 58.32 3.28 -8.30
N ASN A 56 58.25 2.52 -9.39
CA ASN A 56 58.93 1.24 -9.57
C ASN A 56 59.60 1.25 -10.96
N PRO A 57 60.90 0.89 -11.07
CA PRO A 57 61.62 0.82 -12.35
C PRO A 57 60.97 -0.08 -13.40
N SER A 58 60.19 -1.09 -12.97
CA SER A 58 59.44 -1.97 -13.87
C SER A 58 58.21 -1.32 -14.52
N ARG A 59 57.79 -0.13 -14.07
CA ARG A 59 56.61 0.62 -14.54
C ARG A 59 55.29 -0.18 -14.49
N GLN A 60 55.20 -1.16 -13.59
CA GLN A 60 54.00 -1.99 -13.40
C GLN A 60 53.23 -1.57 -12.15
N ASN A 61 51.90 -1.56 -12.25
CA ASN A 61 51.01 -1.34 -11.11
C ASN A 61 50.90 -2.61 -10.25
N GLN A 62 50.82 -2.45 -8.93
CA GLN A 62 50.60 -3.59 -8.02
C GLN A 62 49.11 -3.95 -7.96
N LYS A 63 48.79 -5.21 -7.59
CA LYS A 63 47.39 -5.65 -7.43
C LYS A 63 46.70 -4.82 -6.34
N GLY A 64 45.55 -4.22 -6.67
CA GLY A 64 44.76 -3.45 -5.72
C GLY A 64 44.15 -4.29 -4.60
N LYS A 65 43.82 -3.64 -3.48
CA LYS A 65 43.07 -4.23 -2.36
C LYS A 65 41.66 -3.65 -2.32
N ILE A 66 40.70 -4.44 -1.84
CA ILE A 66 39.32 -3.98 -1.60
C ILE A 66 39.37 -2.99 -0.43
N VAL A 67 38.82 -1.80 -0.66
CA VAL A 67 38.75 -0.73 0.34
C VAL A 67 37.30 -0.41 0.74
N ASP A 68 36.33 -0.87 -0.04
CA ASP A 68 34.92 -0.53 0.18
C ASP A 68 33.96 -1.58 -0.39
N LEU A 69 32.72 -1.56 0.10
CA LEU A 69 31.60 -2.36 -0.39
C LEU A 69 30.31 -1.55 -0.29
N ASP A 70 29.70 -1.23 -1.43
CA ASP A 70 28.35 -0.64 -1.48
C ASP A 70 27.34 -1.71 -1.86
N ALA A 71 26.36 -1.96 -0.99
CA ALA A 71 25.33 -2.97 -1.22
C ALA A 71 23.96 -2.31 -1.39
N ASN A 72 23.25 -2.67 -2.47
CA ASN A 72 21.93 -2.13 -2.80
C ASN A 72 21.00 -3.23 -3.30
N ALA A 73 19.70 -3.00 -3.18
CA ALA A 73 18.67 -3.81 -3.82
C ALA A 73 17.65 -2.90 -4.49
N GLY A 74 17.41 -3.13 -5.77
CA GLY A 74 16.43 -2.45 -6.58
C GLY A 74 15.80 -3.41 -7.58
N PHE A 75 14.48 -3.31 -7.69
CA PHE A 75 13.67 -4.17 -8.55
C PHE A 75 12.36 -3.48 -8.91
N SER A 76 11.79 -3.88 -10.05
CA SER A 76 10.52 -3.37 -10.56
C SER A 76 9.46 -4.47 -10.51
N LEU A 77 8.24 -4.12 -10.12
CA LEU A 77 7.09 -5.03 -10.06
C LEU A 77 5.82 -4.33 -10.56
N ASP A 78 4.81 -5.12 -10.91
CA ASP A 78 3.47 -4.60 -11.18
C ASP A 78 2.74 -4.29 -9.88
N PHE A 79 1.99 -3.18 -9.85
CA PHE A 79 1.17 -2.83 -8.70
C PHE A 79 0.03 -3.84 -8.55
N THR A 80 0.08 -4.63 -7.47
CA THR A 80 -0.90 -5.65 -7.11
C THR A 80 -1.42 -5.43 -5.69
N LYS A 81 -2.55 -6.06 -5.38
CA LYS A 81 -3.32 -5.84 -4.14
C LYS A 81 -2.56 -6.17 -2.84
N ASN A 82 -1.76 -7.23 -2.82
CA ASN A 82 -1.42 -7.89 -1.54
C ASN A 82 -0.01 -7.62 -1.03
N ILE A 83 1.04 -7.82 -1.85
CA ILE A 83 2.42 -7.74 -1.34
C ILE A 83 2.87 -6.30 -1.05
N LEU A 84 2.37 -5.34 -1.84
CA LEU A 84 2.82 -3.97 -1.75
C LEU A 84 2.40 -3.32 -0.43
N THR A 85 1.20 -3.60 0.07
CA THR A 85 0.73 -3.07 1.36
C THR A 85 1.67 -3.45 2.52
N TRP A 86 2.27 -4.64 2.47
CA TRP A 86 3.29 -5.04 3.45
C TRP A 86 4.59 -4.24 3.28
N LEU A 87 5.09 -4.09 2.05
CA LEU A 87 6.32 -3.34 1.73
C LEU A 87 6.20 -1.84 2.01
N MET A 88 5.01 -1.26 1.82
CA MET A 88 4.73 0.16 2.05
C MET A 88 5.01 0.61 3.49
N GLN A 89 4.88 -0.29 4.48
CA GLN A 89 5.28 0.00 5.86
C GLN A 89 6.78 0.34 5.99
N GLY A 90 7.61 -0.27 5.13
CA GLY A 90 9.03 0.03 5.03
C GLY A 90 9.31 1.40 4.42
N PHE A 91 8.57 1.82 3.39
CA PHE A 91 8.78 3.13 2.75
C PHE A 91 8.17 4.29 3.52
N MET A 92 7.04 4.07 4.21
CA MET A 92 6.37 5.09 5.01
C MET A 92 6.94 5.24 6.43
N PHE A 93 7.89 4.38 6.82
CA PHE A 93 8.41 4.25 8.19
C PHE A 93 7.32 4.27 9.27
N ALA A 94 6.26 3.50 9.06
CA ALA A 94 5.10 3.46 9.94
C ALA A 94 4.50 2.05 9.99
N ASP A 95 3.79 1.75 11.08
CA ASP A 95 2.99 0.52 11.18
C ASP A 95 1.67 0.70 10.42
N ALA A 96 1.23 -0.34 9.74
CA ALA A 96 -0.09 -0.37 9.13
C ALA A 96 -1.17 -0.37 10.22
N ARG A 97 -2.08 0.60 10.16
CA ARG A 97 -3.29 0.62 10.99
C ARG A 97 -4.31 -0.33 10.39
N GLN A 98 -4.22 -1.59 10.82
CA GLN A 98 -5.11 -2.66 10.39
C GLN A 98 -6.41 -2.63 11.19
N LYS A 99 -7.51 -2.99 10.53
CA LYS A 99 -8.75 -3.37 11.21
C LYS A 99 -8.61 -4.81 11.72
N PHE A 100 -9.63 -5.31 12.42
CA PHE A 100 -9.64 -6.68 12.93
C PHE A 100 -9.27 -7.69 11.83
N THR A 101 -8.27 -8.53 12.06
CA THR A 101 -7.91 -9.64 11.17
C THR A 101 -7.30 -10.78 11.95
N THR A 102 -7.52 -12.01 11.49
CA THR A 102 -6.88 -13.21 12.06
C THR A 102 -5.48 -13.48 11.49
N LYS A 103 -5.08 -12.77 10.42
CA LYS A 103 -3.76 -12.86 9.80
C LYS A 103 -3.19 -11.45 9.60
N PRO A 104 -2.65 -10.82 10.66
CA PRO A 104 -2.05 -9.49 10.59
C PRO A 104 -0.83 -9.47 9.66
N LEU A 105 -0.46 -8.27 9.19
CA LEU A 105 0.69 -8.06 8.30
C LEU A 105 2.02 -8.30 9.04
N ASP A 106 2.10 -7.80 10.27
CA ASP A 106 3.23 -7.93 11.18
C ASP A 106 2.73 -8.57 12.48
N GLY A 107 2.64 -9.90 12.55
CA GLY A 107 2.22 -10.58 13.79
C GLY A 107 1.94 -12.07 13.67
N ALA A 108 1.74 -12.70 14.83
CA ALA A 108 1.33 -14.09 14.89
C ALA A 108 -0.11 -14.23 14.36
N ARG A 109 -0.30 -15.19 13.47
CA ARG A 109 -1.63 -15.55 12.99
C ARG A 109 -2.44 -16.20 14.10
N ASN A 110 -3.71 -15.82 14.24
CA ASN A 110 -4.69 -16.56 15.02
C ASN A 110 -5.43 -17.53 14.09
N LYS A 111 -5.17 -18.83 14.20
CA LYS A 111 -5.78 -19.81 13.28
C LYS A 111 -7.27 -19.97 13.55
N ILE A 112 -8.02 -20.28 12.49
CA ILE A 112 -9.38 -20.79 12.62
C ILE A 112 -9.25 -22.29 12.82
N THR A 113 -9.76 -22.83 13.93
CA THR A 113 -9.63 -24.26 14.25
C THR A 113 -10.76 -25.08 13.65
N SER A 114 -11.97 -24.52 13.71
CA SER A 114 -13.19 -25.13 13.18
C SER A 114 -14.21 -24.08 12.79
N ILE A 115 -15.17 -24.50 11.97
CA ILE A 115 -16.30 -23.69 11.50
C ILE A 115 -17.57 -24.45 11.87
N SER A 116 -18.45 -23.80 12.61
CA SER A 116 -19.79 -24.32 12.94
C SER A 116 -20.81 -23.85 11.90
N LEU A 117 -22.11 -24.13 12.09
CA LEU A 117 -23.16 -23.68 11.17
C LEU A 117 -23.32 -22.15 11.08
N ASP A 118 -22.85 -21.39 12.06
CA ASP A 118 -23.02 -19.94 12.14
C ASP A 118 -21.75 -19.19 12.60
N SER A 119 -20.66 -19.90 12.91
CA SER A 119 -19.53 -19.32 13.63
C SER A 119 -18.17 -19.87 13.19
N TYR A 120 -17.16 -19.00 13.27
CA TYR A 120 -15.75 -19.34 13.09
C TYR A 120 -15.06 -19.39 14.44
N ASN A 121 -14.49 -20.54 14.80
CA ASN A 121 -13.81 -20.75 16.08
C ASN A 121 -12.31 -20.47 15.93
N LEU A 122 -11.78 -19.64 16.82
CA LEU A 122 -10.40 -19.17 16.82
C LEU A 122 -9.55 -19.99 17.80
N GLU A 123 -8.29 -20.24 17.44
CA GLU A 123 -7.32 -20.95 18.25
C GLU A 123 -6.98 -20.21 19.54
N SER A 124 -6.77 -18.90 19.44
CA SER A 124 -6.42 -18.02 20.56
C SER A 124 -7.52 -17.00 20.83
N ALA A 125 -7.66 -16.63 22.10
CA ALA A 125 -8.59 -15.58 22.52
C ALA A 125 -8.21 -14.23 21.88
N CYS A 126 -9.16 -13.62 21.19
CA CYS A 126 -9.04 -12.27 20.68
C CYS A 126 -9.36 -11.24 21.78
N ALA A 127 -8.43 -10.32 22.04
CA ALA A 127 -8.63 -9.25 23.00
C ALA A 127 -9.73 -8.25 22.58
N ASN A 128 -9.81 -7.97 21.27
CA ASN A 128 -10.74 -6.99 20.69
C ASN A 128 -11.54 -7.65 19.54
N PRO A 129 -12.53 -8.50 19.85
CA PRO A 129 -13.34 -9.14 18.84
C PRO A 129 -14.17 -8.12 18.04
N PRO A 130 -14.50 -8.39 16.77
CA PRO A 130 -15.26 -7.45 15.94
C PRO A 130 -16.68 -7.23 16.52
N ALA A 131 -17.13 -5.98 16.52
CA ALA A 131 -18.46 -5.61 16.98
C ALA A 131 -19.57 -6.17 16.06
N LYS A 132 -20.79 -6.26 16.59
CA LYS A 132 -21.99 -6.55 15.77
C LYS A 132 -22.13 -5.50 14.66
N GLY A 133 -22.43 -5.96 13.45
CA GLY A 133 -22.57 -5.11 12.26
C GLY A 133 -21.27 -4.96 11.47
N VAL A 134 -20.11 -5.34 12.01
CA VAL A 134 -18.87 -5.38 11.22
C VAL A 134 -19.04 -6.36 10.05
N ILE A 135 -18.67 -5.89 8.87
CA ILE A 135 -18.60 -6.69 7.64
C ILE A 135 -17.21 -7.31 7.59
N VAL A 136 -17.13 -8.63 7.48
CA VAL A 136 -15.88 -9.37 7.37
C VAL A 136 -15.78 -10.09 6.03
N LEU A 137 -14.60 -10.08 5.43
CA LEU A 137 -14.25 -10.96 4.32
C LEU A 137 -13.58 -12.21 4.88
N VAL A 138 -14.14 -13.38 4.54
CA VAL A 138 -13.55 -14.68 4.85
C VAL A 138 -12.98 -15.30 3.58
N SER A 139 -11.73 -15.75 3.63
CA SER A 139 -11.05 -16.37 2.49
C SER A 139 -10.19 -17.55 2.92
N GLY A 140 -9.85 -18.44 1.98
CA GLY A 140 -8.94 -19.56 2.22
C GLY A 140 -9.57 -20.77 2.93
N CYS A 141 -10.90 -20.80 3.13
CA CYS A 141 -11.59 -22.00 3.62
C CYS A 141 -11.74 -23.05 2.52
N ASN A 142 -11.69 -24.34 2.88
CA ASN A 142 -11.88 -25.46 1.94
C ASN A 142 -13.28 -25.46 1.31
N LYS A 143 -14.31 -25.16 2.11
CA LYS A 143 -15.69 -25.14 1.67
C LYS A 143 -16.04 -23.76 1.14
N HIS A 144 -16.46 -23.69 -0.14
CA HIS A 144 -16.79 -22.43 -0.80
C HIS A 144 -17.78 -21.58 0.00
N LYS A 145 -18.82 -22.19 0.60
CA LYS A 145 -19.87 -21.47 1.36
C LYS A 145 -19.33 -20.67 2.55
N ASN A 146 -18.18 -21.08 3.08
CA ASN A 146 -17.53 -20.43 4.22
C ASN A 146 -16.68 -19.23 3.78
N ASN A 147 -16.42 -19.06 2.49
CA ASN A 147 -15.72 -17.89 1.97
C ASN A 147 -16.72 -16.78 1.58
N GLY A 148 -16.20 -15.59 1.34
CA GLY A 148 -16.95 -14.41 0.92
C GLY A 148 -17.25 -13.45 2.06
N VAL A 149 -18.08 -12.45 1.76
CA VAL A 149 -18.47 -11.41 2.70
C VAL A 149 -19.53 -11.94 3.67
N LYS A 150 -19.35 -11.66 4.96
CA LYS A 150 -20.26 -12.05 6.05
C LYS A 150 -20.47 -10.86 6.99
N VAL A 151 -21.66 -10.75 7.58
CA VAL A 151 -21.96 -9.72 8.58
C VAL A 151 -21.95 -10.34 9.97
N VAL A 152 -21.17 -9.76 10.89
CA VAL A 152 -21.05 -10.25 12.27
C VAL A 152 -22.34 -9.97 13.06
N THR A 153 -22.91 -10.99 13.69
CA THR A 153 -24.08 -10.88 14.56
C THR A 153 -23.68 -10.76 16.02
N SER A 154 -22.66 -11.51 16.43
CA SER A 154 -22.03 -11.47 17.74
C SER A 154 -20.61 -12.02 17.64
N ALA A 155 -19.74 -11.62 18.57
CA ALA A 155 -18.42 -12.21 18.70
C ALA A 155 -18.07 -12.37 20.17
N THR A 156 -17.37 -13.45 20.48
CA THR A 156 -16.75 -13.72 21.78
C THR A 156 -15.23 -13.72 21.60
N ALA A 157 -14.49 -13.95 22.68
CA ALA A 157 -13.03 -14.04 22.59
C ALA A 157 -12.56 -15.14 21.61
N ASN A 158 -13.29 -16.24 21.48
CA ASN A 158 -12.86 -17.41 20.71
C ASN A 158 -13.78 -17.78 19.54
N ALA A 159 -14.89 -17.07 19.33
CA ALA A 159 -15.82 -17.38 18.25
C ALA A 159 -16.41 -16.11 17.64
N ILE A 160 -16.50 -16.08 16.32
CA ILE A 160 -17.15 -15.00 15.56
C ILE A 160 -18.38 -15.58 14.88
N THR A 161 -19.56 -15.12 15.27
CA THR A 161 -20.86 -15.55 14.73
C THR A 161 -21.30 -14.59 13.63
N VAL A 162 -21.80 -15.13 12.53
CA VAL A 162 -22.20 -14.37 11.35
C VAL A 162 -23.67 -14.61 10.96
N ASN A 163 -24.25 -13.68 10.21
CA ASN A 163 -25.62 -13.77 9.71
C ASN A 163 -25.71 -14.60 8.41
N ASP A 164 -25.15 -15.80 8.41
CA ASP A 164 -25.18 -16.70 7.26
C ASP A 164 -25.15 -18.16 7.72
N VAL A 165 -25.67 -19.06 6.90
CA VAL A 165 -25.65 -20.51 7.16
C VAL A 165 -24.37 -21.09 6.58
N LEU A 166 -23.37 -21.29 7.42
CA LEU A 166 -22.08 -21.86 7.04
C LEU A 166 -22.17 -23.39 6.86
N SER A 167 -21.12 -23.97 6.29
CA SER A 167 -20.92 -25.42 6.23
C SER A 167 -19.92 -25.84 7.29
N GLU A 168 -20.32 -26.75 8.18
CA GLU A 168 -19.45 -27.21 9.28
C GLU A 168 -18.11 -27.73 8.77
N ASP A 169 -17.01 -27.34 9.39
CA ASP A 169 -15.66 -27.80 9.06
C ASP A 169 -14.91 -28.03 10.38
N THR A 170 -14.70 -29.29 10.76
CA THR A 170 -14.04 -29.66 12.02
C THR A 170 -12.54 -29.42 11.99
N THR A 171 -11.96 -29.15 10.82
CA THR A 171 -10.53 -28.87 10.65
C THR A 171 -10.36 -27.84 9.55
N ALA A 172 -10.57 -26.58 9.93
CA ALA A 172 -10.48 -25.48 8.99
C ALA A 172 -9.09 -25.41 8.36
N ASN A 173 -9.04 -24.99 7.09
CA ASN A 173 -7.80 -24.86 6.35
C ASN A 173 -6.85 -23.89 7.06
N ASP A 174 -5.58 -24.27 7.15
CA ASP A 174 -4.52 -23.44 7.69
C ASP A 174 -4.31 -22.14 6.92
N ASN A 175 -4.94 -21.92 5.75
CA ASN A 175 -4.97 -20.67 4.99
C ASN A 175 -6.23 -19.82 5.24
N ALA A 176 -7.21 -20.29 6.00
CA ALA A 176 -8.43 -19.57 6.30
C ALA A 176 -8.18 -18.26 7.10
N LYS A 177 -8.66 -17.14 6.58
CA LYS A 177 -8.43 -15.78 7.10
C LYS A 177 -9.76 -15.05 7.20
N ILE A 178 -9.89 -14.22 8.24
CA ILE A 178 -10.99 -13.27 8.41
C ILE A 178 -10.37 -11.88 8.49
N THR A 179 -10.91 -10.91 7.73
CA THR A 179 -10.55 -9.49 7.83
C THR A 179 -11.82 -8.64 7.90
N ALA A 180 -11.88 -7.66 8.80
CA ALA A 180 -12.91 -6.64 8.81
C ALA A 180 -12.69 -5.65 7.64
N VAL A 181 -13.73 -5.47 6.82
CA VAL A 181 -13.69 -4.69 5.56
C VAL A 181 -14.74 -3.58 5.52
N GLY A 182 -15.66 -3.55 6.48
CA GLY A 182 -16.70 -2.54 6.53
C GLY A 182 -17.59 -2.65 7.76
N PHE A 183 -18.67 -1.87 7.76
CA PHE A 183 -19.70 -1.87 8.79
C PHE A 183 -21.08 -1.68 8.18
N LYS A 184 -22.05 -2.45 8.66
CA LYS A 184 -23.46 -2.38 8.29
C LYS A 184 -24.26 -1.80 9.46
N PHE A 185 -24.83 -0.64 9.25
CA PHE A 185 -25.65 0.06 10.24
C PHE A 185 -27.03 -0.58 10.35
N GLN A 186 -27.64 -0.42 11.53
CA GLN A 186 -29.03 -0.83 11.74
C GLN A 186 -29.98 0.04 10.89
N ALA A 187 -31.07 -0.56 10.43
CA ALA A 187 -32.10 0.09 9.64
C ALA A 187 -32.55 1.44 10.25
N GLY A 188 -32.48 2.50 9.43
CA GLY A 188 -32.97 3.83 9.79
C GLY A 188 -32.13 4.58 10.82
N LYS A 189 -30.89 4.15 11.07
CA LYS A 189 -29.99 4.76 12.06
C LYS A 189 -28.97 5.74 11.50
N CYS A 190 -28.96 5.96 10.18
CA CYS A 190 -28.01 6.85 9.51
C CYS A 190 -28.71 7.95 8.73
N SER A 191 -28.08 9.12 8.69
CA SER A 191 -28.48 10.25 7.86
C SER A 191 -27.27 11.04 7.39
N ILE A 192 -27.38 11.67 6.21
CA ILE A 192 -26.43 12.68 5.75
C ILE A 192 -26.99 14.06 6.06
N VAL A 193 -26.18 14.87 6.73
CA VAL A 193 -26.40 16.30 6.95
C VAL A 193 -25.44 17.06 6.05
N ALA A 194 -25.97 17.83 5.11
CA ALA A 194 -25.23 18.68 4.19
C ALA A 194 -25.88 20.07 4.19
N ASN A 195 -25.35 20.97 5.02
CA ASN A 195 -25.78 22.36 5.07
C ASN A 195 -24.95 23.21 4.11
N ALA A 196 -25.50 24.33 3.66
CA ALA A 196 -24.72 25.29 2.88
C ALA A 196 -23.52 25.80 3.71
N ASP A 197 -22.38 25.96 3.05
CA ASP A 197 -21.12 26.47 3.64
C ASP A 197 -20.52 25.61 4.78
N GLU A 198 -21.01 24.38 4.97
CA GLU A 198 -20.49 23.41 5.93
C GLU A 198 -20.12 22.10 5.24
N LEU A 199 -19.10 21.42 5.78
CA LEU A 199 -18.73 20.09 5.31
C LEU A 199 -19.80 19.06 5.66
N PRO A 200 -20.13 18.13 4.75
CA PRO A 200 -21.17 17.13 4.97
C PRO A 200 -20.79 16.14 6.06
N GLN A 201 -21.80 15.61 6.74
CA GLN A 201 -21.63 14.69 7.85
C GLN A 201 -22.51 13.45 7.71
N LEU A 202 -21.91 12.27 7.89
CA LEU A 202 -22.65 11.07 8.23
C LEU A 202 -22.96 11.09 9.73
N VAL A 203 -24.23 11.17 10.08
CA VAL A 203 -24.72 11.15 11.46
C VAL A 203 -25.38 9.81 11.75
N THR A 204 -25.13 9.27 12.94
CA THR A 204 -25.64 7.96 13.36
C THR A 204 -26.30 8.00 14.73
N THR A 205 -27.33 7.17 14.91
CA THR A 205 -28.02 6.98 16.17
C THR A 205 -27.88 5.53 16.64
N GLY A 206 -27.33 5.31 17.83
CA GLY A 206 -27.18 3.96 18.41
C GLY A 206 -25.97 3.16 17.94
N THR A 207 -25.05 3.74 17.16
CA THR A 207 -23.72 3.20 16.90
C THR A 207 -22.68 4.22 17.34
N ASN A 208 -21.70 3.82 18.15
CA ASN A 208 -20.56 4.68 18.47
C ASN A 208 -19.50 4.52 17.37
N LEU A 209 -19.22 5.59 16.62
CA LEU A 209 -18.29 5.56 15.49
C LEU A 209 -16.82 5.43 15.91
N ASN A 210 -16.46 5.80 17.14
CA ASN A 210 -15.12 5.54 17.69
C ASN A 210 -14.84 4.04 17.85
N SER A 211 -15.88 3.20 17.96
CA SER A 211 -15.70 1.74 18.03
C SER A 211 -15.23 1.10 16.71
N LEU A 212 -15.32 1.83 15.59
CA LEU A 212 -14.88 1.35 14.27
C LEU A 212 -13.38 1.53 14.02
N ASN A 213 -12.66 2.18 14.96
CA ASN A 213 -11.22 2.45 14.86
C ASN A 213 -10.83 3.13 13.54
N LEU A 214 -11.65 4.10 13.10
CA LEU A 214 -11.37 4.95 11.94
C LEU A 214 -10.35 6.03 12.29
N THR A 215 -9.60 6.49 11.29
CA THR A 215 -8.55 7.49 11.47
C THR A 215 -8.80 8.76 10.66
N LEU A 216 -8.33 9.91 11.16
CA LEU A 216 -8.43 11.16 10.42
C LEU A 216 -7.57 11.10 9.15
N GLY A 217 -8.18 11.51 8.03
CA GLY A 217 -7.62 11.38 6.69
C GLY A 217 -7.96 10.07 5.98
N GLU A 218 -8.49 9.08 6.68
CA GLU A 218 -8.90 7.81 6.10
C GLU A 218 -10.03 8.01 5.09
N TRP A 219 -9.97 7.28 3.98
CA TRP A 219 -11.06 7.23 3.02
C TRP A 219 -12.00 6.07 3.35
N ILE A 220 -13.29 6.30 3.10
CA ILE A 220 -14.32 5.27 3.17
C ILE A 220 -15.12 5.26 1.86
N PHE A 221 -15.73 4.13 1.56
CA PHE A 221 -16.75 4.05 0.53
C PHE A 221 -18.13 3.92 1.19
N LEU A 222 -19.05 4.81 0.82
CA LEU A 222 -20.42 4.91 1.33
C LEU A 222 -21.38 4.21 0.36
N GLY A 223 -22.00 3.12 0.82
CA GLY A 223 -23.00 2.36 0.09
C GLY A 223 -22.58 0.92 -0.21
N GLY A 224 -23.56 0.01 -0.21
CA GLY A 224 -23.42 -1.37 -0.69
C GLY A 224 -24.22 -1.63 -1.97
N ASP A 225 -24.08 -2.84 -2.53
CA ASP A 225 -24.66 -3.21 -3.83
C ASP A 225 -26.20 -3.27 -3.85
N ALA A 226 -26.83 -3.49 -2.69
CA ALA A 226 -28.28 -3.47 -2.58
C ALA A 226 -28.80 -2.02 -2.40
N THR A 227 -29.97 -1.74 -2.98
CA THR A 227 -30.64 -0.44 -2.80
C THR A 227 -30.99 -0.13 -1.34
N SER A 228 -31.15 -1.16 -0.50
CA SER A 228 -31.38 -1.03 0.94
C SER A 228 -30.11 -0.76 1.76
N SER A 229 -28.92 -0.90 1.14
CA SER A 229 -27.60 -0.70 1.76
C SER A 229 -26.89 0.57 1.32
N SER A 230 -27.52 1.40 0.47
CA SER A 230 -26.94 2.64 -0.05
C SER A 230 -27.94 3.78 0.02
N PHE A 231 -27.47 4.99 0.32
CA PHE A 231 -28.24 6.19 0.05
C PHE A 231 -28.52 6.36 -1.45
N LYS A 232 -29.59 7.09 -1.78
CA LYS A 232 -29.93 7.35 -3.18
C LYS A 232 -28.96 8.34 -3.81
N ASN A 233 -28.65 9.42 -3.10
CA ASN A 233 -27.86 10.53 -3.64
C ASN A 233 -26.44 10.55 -3.07
N ASN A 234 -26.27 10.18 -1.80
CA ASN A 234 -25.00 10.27 -1.08
C ASN A 234 -24.26 8.92 -1.02
N LYS A 235 -23.79 8.45 -2.19
CA LYS A 235 -23.06 7.19 -2.31
C LYS A 235 -21.76 7.39 -3.09
N GLY A 236 -20.69 6.76 -2.63
CA GLY A 236 -19.36 6.89 -3.22
C GLY A 236 -18.24 7.09 -2.19
N TRP A 237 -17.08 7.52 -2.67
CA TRP A 237 -15.89 7.77 -1.88
C TRP A 237 -15.96 9.07 -1.07
N ALA A 238 -15.53 9.00 0.19
CA ALA A 238 -15.44 10.16 1.06
C ALA A 238 -14.20 10.10 1.98
N ARG A 239 -13.50 11.22 2.15
CA ARG A 239 -12.37 11.36 3.07
C ARG A 239 -12.79 11.94 4.40
N ILE A 240 -12.35 11.32 5.50
CA ILE A 240 -12.70 11.71 6.86
C ILE A 240 -11.83 12.89 7.33
N THR A 241 -12.46 13.99 7.73
CA THR A 241 -11.75 15.12 8.38
C THR A 241 -12.02 15.25 9.88
N ALA A 242 -13.12 14.69 10.38
CA ALA A 242 -13.45 14.71 11.81
C ALA A 242 -14.29 13.49 12.18
N ILE A 243 -14.11 12.99 13.41
CA ILE A 243 -14.84 11.86 13.98
C ILE A 243 -15.30 12.26 15.38
N THR A 244 -16.57 12.02 15.66
CA THR A 244 -17.16 12.07 17.00
C THR A 244 -17.82 10.73 17.32
N ASP A 245 -18.39 10.56 18.52
CA ASP A 245 -19.13 9.34 18.85
C ASP A 245 -20.30 9.07 17.89
N ASN A 246 -20.90 10.13 17.32
CA ASN A 246 -22.14 10.04 16.54
C ASN A 246 -22.06 10.60 15.13
N SER A 247 -20.94 11.22 14.74
CA SER A 247 -20.78 11.77 13.40
C SER A 247 -19.39 11.59 12.82
N ILE A 248 -19.33 11.49 11.49
CA ILE A 248 -18.11 11.59 10.69
C ILE A 248 -18.32 12.72 9.70
N THR A 249 -17.38 13.65 9.63
CA THR A 249 -17.39 14.79 8.68
C THR A 249 -16.45 14.50 7.52
N PHE A 250 -16.86 14.85 6.30
CA PHE A 250 -16.07 14.63 5.09
C PHE A 250 -15.57 15.92 4.45
N ASP A 251 -14.28 15.96 4.07
CA ASP A 251 -13.68 17.11 3.38
C ASP A 251 -13.43 16.92 1.88
N ASP A 252 -13.51 15.69 1.38
CA ASP A 252 -13.51 15.39 -0.06
C ASP A 252 -14.47 14.23 -0.34
N THR A 253 -15.40 14.44 -1.26
CA THR A 253 -16.38 13.45 -1.71
C THR A 253 -16.34 13.31 -3.24
N ASP A 254 -16.79 12.17 -3.76
CA ASP A 254 -16.99 11.96 -5.21
C ASP A 254 -18.46 12.11 -5.64
N PHE A 255 -19.37 12.32 -4.70
CA PHE A 255 -20.77 12.62 -4.90
C PHE A 255 -21.09 14.05 -4.44
N GLU A 256 -22.13 14.65 -4.99
CA GLU A 256 -22.60 15.96 -4.53
C GLU A 256 -23.47 15.78 -3.27
N PRO A 257 -23.04 16.24 -2.09
CA PRO A 257 -23.75 15.94 -0.84
C PRO A 257 -25.10 16.63 -0.76
N VAL A 258 -26.12 15.91 -0.34
CA VAL A 258 -27.47 16.44 -0.08
C VAL A 258 -28.02 15.92 1.23
N ASN A 259 -28.85 16.71 1.91
CA ASN A 259 -29.55 16.26 3.11
C ASN A 259 -30.40 15.02 2.80
N GLU A 260 -30.13 13.91 3.49
CA GLU A 260 -30.82 12.64 3.26
C GLU A 260 -31.00 11.89 4.57
N THR A 261 -32.25 11.69 4.98
CA THR A 261 -32.58 10.89 6.17
C THR A 261 -33.14 9.55 5.74
N SER A 262 -32.53 8.47 6.20
CA SER A 262 -33.02 7.11 5.99
C SER A 262 -33.93 6.70 7.14
N ARG A 263 -35.14 6.20 6.84
CA ARG A 263 -36.01 5.55 7.84
C ARG A 263 -35.86 4.03 7.90
N ASN A 264 -35.34 3.38 6.85
CA ASN A 264 -35.29 1.91 6.73
C ASN A 264 -34.03 1.36 6.03
N LEU A 265 -33.03 2.18 5.69
CA LEU A 265 -31.78 1.69 5.07
C LEU A 265 -30.84 1.13 6.14
N GLU A 266 -30.28 -0.03 5.86
CA GLU A 266 -29.15 -0.62 6.58
C GLU A 266 -27.87 -0.23 5.85
N LEU A 267 -27.46 1.04 5.98
CA LEU A 267 -26.32 1.59 5.25
C LEU A 267 -25.07 0.74 5.46
N GLU A 268 -24.35 0.46 4.38
CA GLU A 268 -23.04 -0.17 4.43
C GLU A 268 -21.95 0.87 4.17
N VAL A 269 -20.87 0.78 4.93
CA VAL A 269 -19.64 1.56 4.72
C VAL A 269 -18.45 0.62 4.67
N TYR A 270 -17.52 0.87 3.75
CA TYR A 270 -16.34 0.04 3.55
C TYR A 270 -15.07 0.84 3.87
N PHE A 271 -14.11 0.18 4.52
CA PHE A 271 -12.86 0.77 4.97
C PHE A 271 -11.68 -0.18 4.76
N GLY A 272 -10.49 0.39 4.64
CA GLY A 272 -9.25 -0.32 4.35
C GLY A 272 -8.23 -0.33 5.50
N THR A 273 -7.07 -0.92 5.21
CA THR A 273 -5.86 -0.78 6.02
C THR A 273 -5.15 0.51 5.65
N VAL A 274 -4.81 1.34 6.65
CA VAL A 274 -4.21 2.67 6.45
C VAL A 274 -2.73 2.65 6.81
N ILE A 275 -1.89 3.25 5.97
CA ILE A 275 -0.48 3.54 6.24
C ILE A 275 -0.24 5.01 5.94
N LYS A 276 0.33 5.76 6.88
CA LYS A 276 0.69 7.18 6.68
C LYS A 276 2.03 7.45 7.37
N ASN A 277 2.77 8.45 6.90
CA ASN A 277 3.95 8.89 7.63
C ASN A 277 3.51 9.55 8.95
N GLU A 278 4.29 9.34 10.01
CA GLU A 278 3.92 9.72 11.36
C GLU A 278 4.70 10.96 11.82
N SER A 279 4.03 11.85 12.55
CA SER A 279 4.65 13.02 13.19
C SER A 279 5.23 12.72 14.57
N GLN A 280 4.77 11.66 15.22
CA GLN A 280 5.24 11.26 16.55
C GLN A 280 6.40 10.28 16.45
N GLN A 281 7.53 10.60 17.10
CA GLN A 281 8.76 9.81 17.06
C GLN A 281 8.56 8.34 17.42
N ASP A 282 7.72 8.03 18.42
CA ASP A 282 7.48 6.64 18.84
C ASP A 282 6.72 5.81 17.81
N LEU A 283 5.99 6.45 16.89
CA LEU A 283 5.25 5.80 15.82
C LEU A 283 6.07 5.66 14.52
N ILE A 284 7.22 6.35 14.43
CA ILE A 284 8.14 6.22 13.29
C ILE A 284 8.94 4.92 13.44
N LYS A 285 8.63 3.93 12.60
CA LYS A 285 9.21 2.59 12.65
C LYS A 285 10.10 2.31 11.44
N LYS A 286 11.41 2.50 11.61
CA LYS A 286 12.44 2.06 10.65
C LYS A 286 12.51 0.54 10.67
N ARG A 287 12.35 -0.09 9.50
CA ARG A 287 12.47 -1.54 9.30
C ARG A 287 13.68 -1.86 8.43
N SER A 288 14.33 -2.98 8.70
CA SER A 288 15.32 -3.56 7.80
C SER A 288 14.88 -4.92 7.29
N TYR A 289 15.38 -5.26 6.11
CA TYR A 289 15.02 -6.47 5.37
C TYR A 289 16.28 -7.19 4.90
N CYS A 290 16.15 -8.50 4.73
CA CYS A 290 17.08 -9.33 4.00
C CYS A 290 16.41 -9.75 2.69
N ILE A 291 17.04 -9.43 1.56
CA ILE A 291 16.49 -9.65 0.23
C ILE A 291 17.33 -10.73 -0.46
N GLU A 292 16.68 -11.79 -0.93
CA GLU A 292 17.26 -12.96 -1.58
C GLU A 292 16.90 -12.99 -3.06
N ARG A 293 17.90 -13.05 -3.94
CA ARG A 293 17.74 -13.41 -5.35
C ARG A 293 18.33 -14.80 -5.60
N THR A 294 17.52 -15.70 -6.13
CA THR A 294 17.99 -17.03 -6.57
C THR A 294 18.59 -16.97 -7.96
N LEU A 295 19.64 -17.76 -8.21
CA LEU A 295 20.46 -17.74 -9.44
C LEU A 295 20.53 -19.12 -10.11
N GLY A 296 19.45 -19.89 -10.01
CA GLY A 296 19.35 -21.25 -10.53
C GLY A 296 20.15 -22.29 -9.74
N ASP A 297 20.21 -23.51 -10.27
CA ASP A 297 20.82 -24.67 -9.62
C ASP A 297 22.21 -24.95 -10.20
N ASP A 298 23.21 -25.16 -9.34
CA ASP A 298 24.59 -25.52 -9.75
C ASP A 298 24.84 -27.04 -9.84
N GLY A 299 23.79 -27.85 -9.70
CA GLY A 299 23.84 -29.31 -9.58
C GLY A 299 23.90 -29.81 -8.13
N ASN A 300 24.05 -28.92 -7.14
CA ASN A 300 23.98 -29.22 -5.71
C ASN A 300 22.82 -28.49 -5.01
N GLY A 301 21.89 -27.92 -5.77
CA GLY A 301 20.74 -27.17 -5.29
C GLY A 301 20.75 -25.70 -5.72
N LEU A 302 19.73 -24.96 -5.31
CA LEU A 302 19.55 -23.55 -5.66
C LEU A 302 20.64 -22.65 -5.05
N GLN A 303 21.31 -21.90 -5.91
CA GLN A 303 22.21 -20.82 -5.55
C GLN A 303 21.42 -19.55 -5.23
N ALA A 304 21.94 -18.73 -4.33
CA ALA A 304 21.29 -17.49 -3.94
C ALA A 304 22.29 -16.38 -3.61
N GLN A 305 21.92 -15.16 -3.96
CA GLN A 305 22.58 -13.93 -3.55
C GLN A 305 21.66 -13.18 -2.59
N TYR A 306 22.22 -12.60 -1.55
CA TYR A 306 21.47 -11.84 -0.56
C TYR A 306 22.08 -10.46 -0.36
N VAL A 307 21.22 -9.51 -0.01
CA VAL A 307 21.62 -8.26 0.63
C VAL A 307 20.95 -8.17 2.00
N THR A 308 21.72 -7.78 3.01
CA THR A 308 21.32 -7.80 4.43
C THR A 308 21.38 -6.40 5.02
N GLY A 309 20.51 -6.09 5.98
CA GLY A 309 20.38 -4.73 6.51
C GLY A 309 19.82 -3.76 5.48
N ALA A 310 18.93 -4.21 4.60
CA ALA A 310 18.34 -3.40 3.55
C ALA A 310 17.23 -2.51 4.13
N VAL A 311 17.41 -1.19 4.06
CA VAL A 311 16.40 -0.20 4.49
C VAL A 311 15.82 0.48 3.26
N ALA A 312 14.49 0.61 3.25
CA ALA A 312 13.72 1.14 2.13
C ALA A 312 14.05 2.61 1.86
N ASN A 313 14.51 2.90 0.64
CA ASN A 313 14.99 4.24 0.27
C ASN A 313 13.99 4.99 -0.61
N GLU A 314 13.67 4.44 -1.78
CA GLU A 314 12.77 5.09 -2.73
C GLU A 314 11.80 4.08 -3.33
N ILE A 315 10.52 4.46 -3.41
CA ILE A 315 9.53 3.78 -4.23
C ILE A 315 8.90 4.77 -5.19
N LYS A 316 8.83 4.39 -6.47
CA LYS A 316 8.22 5.19 -7.52
C LYS A 316 7.07 4.42 -8.18
N PHE A 317 5.90 5.03 -8.21
CA PHE A 317 4.72 4.57 -8.92
C PHE A 317 4.69 5.24 -10.31
N ASN A 318 4.66 4.43 -11.36
CA ASN A 318 4.57 4.91 -12.73
C ASN A 318 3.19 4.59 -13.31
N LEU A 319 2.45 5.63 -13.69
CA LEU A 319 1.14 5.55 -14.30
C LEU A 319 1.22 6.21 -15.68
N SER A 320 1.38 5.40 -16.72
CA SER A 320 1.31 5.84 -18.12
C SER A 320 0.03 5.31 -18.76
N THR A 321 -0.51 6.07 -19.72
CA THR A 321 -1.67 5.64 -20.50
C THR A 321 -1.48 4.26 -21.15
N ALA A 322 -2.55 3.46 -21.15
CA ALA A 322 -2.61 2.12 -21.77
C ALA A 322 -1.56 1.11 -21.29
N LYS A 323 -1.20 1.15 -19.99
CA LYS A 323 -0.24 0.23 -19.37
C LYS A 323 -0.69 -0.26 -18.00
N TYR A 324 -0.06 -1.32 -17.51
CA TYR A 324 -0.09 -1.65 -16.09
C TYR A 324 0.63 -0.58 -15.28
N ILE A 325 0.14 -0.38 -14.06
CA ILE A 325 0.80 0.48 -13.08
C ILE A 325 2.01 -0.29 -12.56
N THR A 326 3.20 0.28 -12.65
CA THR A 326 4.44 -0.35 -12.17
C THR A 326 5.00 0.39 -10.97
N CYS A 327 5.72 -0.35 -10.12
CA CYS A 327 6.42 0.17 -8.96
C CYS A 327 7.90 -0.15 -9.08
N ASP A 328 8.75 0.87 -9.02
CA ASP A 328 10.19 0.72 -8.90
C ASP A 328 10.59 0.92 -7.44
N LEU A 329 11.18 -0.11 -6.84
CA LEU A 329 11.57 -0.11 -5.43
C LEU A 329 13.09 -0.08 -5.32
N SER A 330 13.62 0.68 -4.36
CA SER A 330 15.04 0.70 -4.03
C SER A 330 15.30 0.67 -2.52
N TYR A 331 16.38 -0.02 -2.17
CA TYR A 331 16.85 -0.23 -0.82
C TYR A 331 18.36 -0.01 -0.75
N VAL A 332 18.80 0.64 0.33
CA VAL A 332 20.22 0.74 0.67
C VAL A 332 20.51 -0.33 1.71
N ALA A 333 21.47 -1.19 1.43
CA ALA A 333 21.82 -2.31 2.27
C ALA A 333 23.21 -2.15 2.86
N CYS A 334 23.45 -2.84 3.98
CA CYS A 334 24.71 -2.72 4.66
C CYS A 334 25.74 -3.76 4.21
N ASN A 335 25.30 -4.88 3.65
CA ASN A 335 26.19 -5.94 3.18
C ASN A 335 25.54 -6.78 2.07
N SER A 336 26.35 -7.49 1.31
CA SER A 336 25.92 -8.49 0.35
C SER A 336 26.66 -9.82 0.57
N LEU A 337 25.97 -10.94 0.37
CA LEU A 337 26.56 -12.28 0.50
C LEU A 337 26.03 -13.20 -0.59
N SER A 338 26.80 -14.23 -0.94
CA SER A 338 26.39 -15.25 -1.93
C SER A 338 26.51 -16.64 -1.31
N ARG A 339 25.55 -17.51 -1.63
CA ARG A 339 25.49 -18.90 -1.18
C ARG A 339 25.42 -19.83 -2.39
N LYS A 340 26.21 -20.90 -2.32
CA LYS A 340 26.20 -21.99 -3.30
C LYS A 340 24.96 -22.87 -3.13
N GLY A 341 24.71 -23.76 -4.09
CA GLY A 341 23.64 -24.74 -4.02
C GLY A 341 23.62 -25.49 -2.69
N GLY A 342 22.41 -25.70 -2.16
CA GLY A 342 22.18 -26.44 -0.92
C GLY A 342 22.51 -25.70 0.38
N ASN A 343 23.03 -24.46 0.30
CA ASN A 343 23.47 -23.68 1.47
C ASN A 343 22.74 -22.34 1.62
N ARG A 344 21.46 -22.29 1.23
CA ARG A 344 20.60 -21.11 1.41
C ARG A 344 20.38 -20.84 2.90
N LEU A 345 20.07 -19.59 3.24
CA LEU A 345 19.69 -19.24 4.61
C LEU A 345 18.40 -19.98 5.00
N ASP A 346 18.31 -20.36 6.28
CA ASP A 346 17.14 -21.04 6.85
C ASP A 346 15.88 -20.15 6.78
N GLY A 347 14.71 -20.78 6.92
CA GLY A 347 13.42 -20.10 6.96
C GLY A 347 12.35 -20.69 6.06
N VAL A 348 11.10 -20.35 6.40
CA VAL A 348 9.92 -20.76 5.63
C VAL A 348 9.75 -19.82 4.44
N ARG A 349 9.61 -20.38 3.24
CA ARG A 349 9.39 -19.61 2.01
C ARG A 349 7.93 -19.70 1.59
N LEU A 350 7.28 -18.55 1.57
CA LEU A 350 5.93 -18.38 1.06
C LEU A 350 6.01 -18.14 -0.45
N ALA A 351 5.13 -18.79 -1.20
CA ALA A 351 5.02 -18.53 -2.62
C ALA A 351 4.60 -17.07 -2.88
N ALA A 352 5.02 -16.54 -4.02
CA ALA A 352 4.57 -15.24 -4.49
C ALA A 352 3.04 -15.22 -4.67
N ASP A 353 2.42 -14.13 -4.27
CA ASP A 353 0.99 -13.91 -4.45
C ASP A 353 0.72 -13.45 -5.88
N LYS A 354 0.06 -14.32 -6.66
CA LYS A 354 -0.27 -14.09 -8.07
C LYS A 354 -1.57 -13.31 -8.21
N SER A 355 -1.57 -12.12 -7.62
CA SER A 355 -2.70 -11.20 -7.71
C SER A 355 -2.68 -10.46 -9.04
N GLU A 356 -3.86 -10.12 -9.56
CA GLU A 356 -3.96 -9.37 -10.81
C GLU A 356 -3.38 -7.95 -10.67
N ALA A 357 -2.71 -7.49 -11.72
CA ALA A 357 -2.13 -6.16 -11.80
C ALA A 357 -3.20 -5.10 -12.11
N TYR A 358 -3.03 -3.91 -11.54
CA TYR A 358 -3.87 -2.77 -11.88
C TYR A 358 -3.40 -2.14 -13.19
N ASN A 359 -4.36 -1.74 -14.03
CA ASN A 359 -4.10 -1.01 -15.27
C ASN A 359 -4.66 0.42 -15.24
N THR A 360 -4.06 1.30 -16.04
CA THR A 360 -4.43 2.72 -16.10
C THR A 360 -5.67 3.01 -16.96
N THR A 361 -6.22 2.01 -17.66
CA THR A 361 -7.38 2.19 -18.55
C THR A 361 -8.70 1.93 -17.84
N SER A 362 -8.79 0.86 -17.05
CA SER A 362 -10.05 0.40 -16.45
C SER A 362 -10.04 0.37 -14.92
N ASN A 363 -8.89 0.55 -14.26
CA ASN A 363 -8.81 0.42 -12.79
C ASN A 363 -8.59 1.73 -12.06
N ILE A 364 -8.45 2.86 -12.77
CA ILE A 364 -8.45 4.19 -12.15
C ILE A 364 -9.91 4.63 -12.00
N TYR A 365 -10.40 4.69 -10.76
CA TYR A 365 -11.72 5.25 -10.46
C TYR A 365 -11.68 6.78 -10.55
N ARG A 366 -10.65 7.40 -9.95
CA ARG A 366 -10.49 8.85 -9.93
C ARG A 366 -9.04 9.25 -9.77
N GLN A 367 -8.63 10.30 -10.49
CA GLN A 367 -7.45 11.11 -10.17
C GLN A 367 -7.89 12.56 -10.10
N LYS A 368 -7.69 13.19 -8.95
CA LYS A 368 -8.17 14.55 -8.68
C LYS A 368 -7.04 15.39 -8.10
N LEU A 369 -6.87 16.58 -8.66
CA LEU A 369 -6.02 17.64 -8.15
C LEU A 369 -6.88 18.89 -8.03
N SER A 370 -6.99 19.46 -6.84
CA SER A 370 -7.88 20.59 -6.58
C SER A 370 -7.32 21.50 -5.50
N VAL A 371 -7.65 22.80 -5.59
CA VAL A 371 -7.40 23.74 -4.49
C VAL A 371 -8.22 23.29 -3.28
N ILE A 372 -7.60 23.29 -2.11
CA ILE A 372 -8.27 22.90 -0.87
C ILE A 372 -9.34 23.94 -0.54
N ASP A 373 -10.57 23.47 -0.35
CA ASP A 373 -11.69 24.27 0.11
C ASP A 373 -12.09 23.80 1.52
N LYS A 374 -12.35 24.75 2.43
CA LYS A 374 -12.74 24.46 3.82
C LYS A 374 -14.25 24.37 3.99
N THR A 375 -15.03 24.86 3.03
CA THR A 375 -16.48 24.93 3.06
C THR A 375 -17.14 24.03 2.00
N SER A 376 -16.39 23.57 1.01
CA SER A 376 -16.85 22.58 0.02
C SER A 376 -16.11 21.26 0.13
N SER A 377 -16.84 20.15 0.02
CA SER A 377 -16.27 18.80 -0.11
C SER A 377 -16.17 18.31 -1.56
N THR A 378 -16.63 19.10 -2.53
CA THR A 378 -16.55 18.79 -3.97
C THR A 378 -15.74 19.87 -4.71
N PRO A 379 -14.50 20.19 -4.28
CA PRO A 379 -13.72 21.22 -4.94
C PRO A 379 -13.45 20.87 -6.41
N LYS A 380 -13.52 21.89 -7.28
CA LYS A 380 -13.36 21.74 -8.72
C LYS A 380 -11.95 21.24 -9.06
N ALA A 381 -11.87 20.24 -9.93
CA ALA A 381 -10.58 19.70 -10.40
C ALA A 381 -9.86 20.73 -11.30
N LEU A 382 -8.53 20.79 -11.16
CA LEU A 382 -7.63 21.66 -11.94
C LEU A 382 -7.33 21.12 -13.34
N PHE A 383 -7.66 19.86 -13.62
CA PHE A 383 -7.56 19.26 -14.94
C PHE A 383 -8.72 18.30 -15.20
N ALA A 384 -8.97 18.03 -16.48
CA ALA A 384 -9.95 17.02 -16.89
C ALA A 384 -9.32 15.64 -17.15
N TYR A 385 -8.14 15.60 -17.79
CA TYR A 385 -7.51 14.36 -18.23
C TYR A 385 -5.99 14.43 -18.10
N VAL A 386 -5.38 13.27 -17.82
CA VAL A 386 -3.93 13.08 -17.59
C VAL A 386 -3.40 12.06 -18.59
N THR A 387 -2.20 12.30 -19.09
CA THR A 387 -1.49 11.40 -20.03
C THR A 387 -0.44 10.55 -19.33
N ASP A 388 0.29 11.15 -18.40
CA ASP A 388 1.30 10.49 -17.58
C ASP A 388 1.29 11.08 -16.18
N SER A 389 1.44 10.20 -15.18
CA SER A 389 1.60 10.57 -13.79
C SER A 389 2.66 9.68 -13.16
N ASN A 390 3.50 10.27 -12.31
CA ASN A 390 4.26 9.51 -11.35
C ASN A 390 4.12 10.10 -9.95
N LEU A 391 4.42 9.24 -8.98
CA LEU A 391 4.49 9.55 -7.57
C LEU A 391 5.69 8.80 -7.00
N SER A 392 6.61 9.52 -6.36
CA SER A 392 7.78 8.96 -5.68
C SER A 392 7.77 9.32 -4.20
N ILE A 393 8.14 8.34 -3.39
CA ILE A 393 8.43 8.50 -1.97
C ILE A 393 9.93 8.26 -1.80
N SER A 394 10.64 9.19 -1.18
CA SER A 394 12.07 9.07 -0.89
C SER A 394 12.37 9.35 0.58
N ASN A 395 13.17 8.48 1.19
CA ASN A 395 13.62 8.56 2.58
C ASN A 395 15.07 9.06 2.71
N GLY A 396 15.77 9.32 1.60
CA GLY A 396 17.16 9.79 1.61
C GLY A 396 18.12 8.89 2.40
N VAL A 397 17.95 7.57 2.31
CA VAL A 397 18.75 6.59 3.06
C VAL A 397 20.18 6.58 2.53
N THR A 398 21.15 6.64 3.42
CA THR A 398 22.58 6.59 3.08
C THR A 398 23.33 5.64 4.00
N GLY A 399 24.25 4.84 3.44
CA GLY A 399 25.07 3.92 4.21
C GLY A 399 26.18 4.64 4.98
N ILE A 400 26.32 4.36 6.28
CA ILE A 400 27.38 4.90 7.13
C ILE A 400 28.53 3.89 7.20
N LYS A 401 29.74 4.33 6.86
CA LYS A 401 30.96 3.50 6.82
C LYS A 401 31.88 3.85 8.00
N ALA A 402 32.67 2.88 8.46
CA ALA A 402 33.63 3.06 9.55
C ALA A 402 34.93 2.29 9.28
N LEU A 403 36.02 2.73 9.92
CA LEU A 403 37.32 2.05 9.85
C LEU A 403 37.22 0.64 10.43
N GLY A 404 37.80 -0.34 9.73
CA GLY A 404 37.84 -1.74 10.18
C GLY A 404 36.58 -2.55 9.82
N ILE A 405 35.58 -1.95 9.16
CA ILE A 405 34.37 -2.63 8.70
C ILE A 405 34.30 -2.51 7.18
N LEU A 406 34.10 -3.64 6.49
CA LEU A 406 33.87 -3.66 5.05
C LEU A 406 32.38 -3.40 4.77
N GLY A 407 32.10 -2.33 4.04
CA GLY A 407 30.75 -1.83 3.76
C GLY A 407 30.15 -1.03 4.90
N SER A 408 28.84 -0.75 4.82
CA SER A 408 28.17 0.09 5.82
C SER A 408 27.91 -0.68 7.12
N PHE A 409 28.18 -0.06 8.26
CA PHE A 409 27.86 -0.66 9.57
C PHE A 409 26.44 -0.31 10.03
N ASP A 410 25.95 0.86 9.65
CA ASP A 410 24.58 1.37 9.90
C ASP A 410 24.12 2.21 8.69
N VAL A 411 22.88 2.69 8.71
CA VAL A 411 22.31 3.59 7.72
C VAL A 411 21.74 4.85 8.38
N SER A 412 21.98 6.01 7.75
CA SER A 412 21.33 7.27 8.08
C SER A 412 20.08 7.44 7.22
N VAL A 413 19.06 8.10 7.76
CA VAL A 413 17.81 8.41 7.05
C VAL A 413 17.64 9.93 6.95
N GLY A 414 17.15 10.39 5.81
CA GLY A 414 16.83 11.79 5.56
C GLY A 414 15.36 12.13 5.85
N ASN A 415 14.90 13.25 5.28
CA ASN A 415 13.49 13.64 5.36
C ASN A 415 12.62 12.72 4.50
N PHE A 416 11.41 12.45 4.98
CA PHE A 416 10.35 11.81 4.18
C PHE A 416 9.88 12.80 3.11
N ASN A 417 10.25 12.55 1.86
CA ASN A 417 9.91 13.41 0.74
C ASN A 417 8.94 12.72 -0.22
N VAL A 418 7.88 13.42 -0.58
CA VAL A 418 6.88 12.93 -1.53
C VAL A 418 6.84 13.89 -2.72
N THR A 419 7.21 13.39 -3.88
CA THR A 419 7.28 14.17 -5.12
C THR A 419 6.60 13.45 -6.26
N GLY A 420 6.28 14.15 -7.32
CA GLY A 420 5.89 13.48 -8.55
C GLY A 420 5.45 14.42 -9.64
N SER A 421 5.58 14.00 -10.89
CA SER A 421 5.17 14.81 -12.04
C SER A 421 3.84 14.32 -12.63
N LEU A 422 3.12 15.23 -13.28
CA LEU A 422 1.85 14.99 -13.93
C LEU A 422 1.82 15.77 -15.24
N THR A 423 1.49 15.11 -16.35
CA THR A 423 1.21 15.81 -17.61
C THR A 423 -0.28 15.75 -17.90
N ALA A 424 -0.95 16.89 -17.78
CA ALA A 424 -2.39 17.02 -17.99
C ALA A 424 -2.70 17.74 -19.31
N PHE A 425 -3.88 17.46 -19.87
CA PHE A 425 -4.42 18.29 -20.94
C PHE A 425 -4.89 19.62 -20.36
N PHE A 426 -4.47 20.72 -21.00
CA PHE A 426 -4.81 22.06 -20.55
C PHE A 426 -6.30 22.33 -20.78
N SER A 427 -7.06 22.51 -19.69
CA SER A 427 -8.49 22.82 -19.74
C SER A 427 -8.84 24.23 -19.25
N SER A 428 -8.10 24.78 -18.28
CA SER A 428 -8.34 26.12 -17.75
C SER A 428 -7.05 26.78 -17.22
N VAL A 429 -7.07 28.12 -17.13
CA VAL A 429 -5.99 28.90 -16.52
C VAL A 429 -5.92 28.73 -15.01
N ASP A 430 -6.96 28.19 -14.38
CA ASP A 430 -7.05 27.96 -12.92
C ASP A 430 -5.82 27.22 -12.37
N ALA A 431 -5.28 26.25 -13.12
CA ALA A 431 -4.08 25.51 -12.74
C ALA A 431 -2.82 26.40 -12.73
N ILE A 432 -2.69 27.33 -13.68
CA ILE A 432 -1.58 28.28 -13.76
C ILE A 432 -1.71 29.33 -12.65
N GLU A 433 -2.93 29.80 -12.37
CA GLU A 433 -3.21 30.73 -11.29
C GLU A 433 -2.93 30.11 -9.92
N ALA A 434 -3.32 28.85 -9.72
CA ALA A 434 -3.01 28.10 -8.50
C ALA A 434 -1.50 28.01 -8.25
N ILE A 435 -0.69 27.77 -9.30
CA ILE A 435 0.78 27.81 -9.19
C ILE A 435 1.26 29.21 -8.82
N ARG A 436 0.79 30.26 -9.51
CA ARG A 436 1.23 31.65 -9.26
C ARG A 436 0.89 32.14 -7.85
N ASN A 437 -0.25 31.70 -7.31
CA ASN A 437 -0.72 32.09 -5.99
C ASN A 437 -0.16 31.21 -4.87
N ASN A 438 0.66 30.19 -5.19
CA ASN A 438 1.12 29.19 -4.24
C ASN A 438 -0.04 28.62 -3.40
N ALA A 439 -1.12 28.24 -4.10
CA ALA A 439 -2.33 27.74 -3.45
C ALA A 439 -2.08 26.40 -2.76
N ASP A 440 -2.81 26.14 -1.67
CA ASP A 440 -2.84 24.83 -1.02
C ASP A 440 -3.61 23.84 -1.89
N ILE A 441 -2.93 22.81 -2.40
CA ILE A 441 -3.52 21.82 -3.30
C ILE A 441 -3.62 20.45 -2.61
N GLY A 442 -4.70 19.73 -2.88
CA GLY A 442 -4.83 18.30 -2.54
C GLY A 442 -4.73 17.43 -3.79
N PHE A 443 -4.11 16.26 -3.66
CA PHE A 443 -4.11 15.21 -4.69
C PHE A 443 -4.61 13.89 -4.13
N SER A 444 -5.56 13.27 -4.83
CA SER A 444 -5.97 11.89 -4.54
C SER A 444 -6.07 11.07 -5.82
N ALA A 445 -5.59 9.82 -5.74
CA ALA A 445 -5.75 8.81 -6.77
C ALA A 445 -6.40 7.57 -6.16
N ILE A 446 -7.54 7.17 -6.72
CA ILE A 446 -8.34 6.03 -6.28
C ILE A 446 -8.28 4.96 -7.37
N LEU A 447 -7.79 3.79 -6.99
CA LEU A 447 -7.73 2.59 -7.79
C LEU A 447 -8.76 1.58 -7.29
N ALA A 448 -9.49 0.94 -8.19
CA ALA A 448 -10.44 -0.12 -7.85
C ALA A 448 -10.51 -1.17 -8.98
N SER A 449 -10.48 -2.45 -8.59
CA SER A 449 -10.59 -3.59 -9.50
C SER A 449 -10.95 -4.85 -8.70
N ASN A 450 -11.76 -5.74 -9.28
CA ASN A 450 -12.11 -7.04 -8.70
C ASN A 450 -12.49 -6.97 -7.21
N ASN A 451 -13.40 -6.06 -6.86
CA ASN A 451 -13.86 -5.86 -5.48
C ASN A 451 -12.72 -5.55 -4.51
N ALA A 452 -11.66 -4.87 -4.95
CA ALA A 452 -10.56 -4.39 -4.13
C ALA A 452 -10.17 -2.99 -4.58
N GLY A 453 -9.43 -2.28 -3.75
CA GLY A 453 -8.96 -0.95 -4.13
C GLY A 453 -7.75 -0.48 -3.37
N ALA A 454 -7.16 0.59 -3.87
CA ALA A 454 -6.04 1.28 -3.24
C ALA A 454 -6.17 2.78 -3.45
N ILE A 455 -5.75 3.56 -2.46
CA ILE A 455 -5.78 5.01 -2.51
C ILE A 455 -4.40 5.55 -2.19
N PHE A 456 -3.98 6.50 -3.01
CA PHE A 456 -2.86 7.40 -2.72
C PHE A 456 -3.42 8.78 -2.49
N ASP A 457 -3.21 9.32 -1.29
CA ASP A 457 -3.71 10.63 -0.90
C ASP A 457 -2.57 11.51 -0.38
N ILE A 458 -2.45 12.69 -0.95
CA ILE A 458 -1.52 13.76 -0.55
C ILE A 458 -2.39 14.97 -0.26
N PRO A 459 -2.84 15.15 0.99
CA PRO A 459 -3.86 16.14 1.30
C PRO A 459 -3.38 17.58 1.18
N LEU A 460 -2.07 17.81 1.22
CA LEU A 460 -1.45 19.12 1.01
C LEU A 460 -0.19 18.96 0.16
N LEU A 461 -0.12 19.72 -0.94
CA LEU A 461 1.04 19.83 -1.80
C LEU A 461 1.14 21.22 -2.40
N ALA A 462 2.37 21.60 -2.78
CA ALA A 462 2.63 22.75 -3.64
C ALA A 462 2.80 22.28 -5.09
N LEU A 463 2.33 23.10 -6.03
CA LEU A 463 2.53 22.88 -7.46
C LEU A 463 3.63 23.79 -8.00
N SER A 464 4.41 23.26 -8.94
CA SER A 464 5.35 24.04 -9.73
C SER A 464 5.36 23.57 -11.18
N GLY A 465 6.14 24.23 -12.04
CA GLY A 465 6.09 24.04 -13.48
C GLY A 465 4.99 24.87 -14.13
N GLY A 466 4.18 24.26 -14.99
CA GLY A 466 2.99 24.92 -15.54
C GLY A 466 3.20 25.74 -16.81
N ILE A 467 4.30 25.53 -17.55
CA ILE A 467 4.49 26.11 -18.88
C ILE A 467 3.71 25.25 -19.89
N PRO A 468 2.66 25.77 -20.56
CA PRO A 468 1.92 24.99 -21.53
C PRO A 468 2.77 24.66 -22.77
N ASN A 469 2.75 23.39 -23.19
CA ASN A 469 3.36 22.95 -24.43
C ASN A 469 2.35 23.12 -25.57
N VAL A 470 2.71 23.94 -26.56
CA VAL A 470 1.89 24.23 -27.74
C VAL A 470 2.63 23.78 -28.97
N GLU A 471 2.14 22.71 -29.59
CA GLU A 471 2.68 22.15 -30.83
C GLU A 471 1.62 22.18 -31.93
N LYS A 472 2.04 22.38 -33.18
CA LYS A 472 1.13 22.36 -34.33
C LYS A 472 0.47 20.98 -34.42
N ASP A 473 -0.83 20.96 -34.65
CA ASP A 473 -1.65 19.74 -34.84
C ASP A 473 -1.73 18.83 -33.59
N GLN A 474 -1.39 19.33 -32.40
CA GLN A 474 -1.51 18.62 -31.11
C GLN A 474 -2.41 19.38 -30.11
N LYS A 475 -2.93 18.67 -29.11
CA LYS A 475 -3.63 19.30 -27.97
C LYS A 475 -2.59 19.94 -27.04
N ILE A 476 -2.98 21.06 -26.41
CA ILE A 476 -2.13 21.75 -25.44
C ILE A 476 -2.01 20.88 -24.17
N THR A 477 -0.80 20.65 -23.72
CA THR A 477 -0.51 19.93 -22.46
C THR A 477 0.21 20.85 -21.48
N ILE A 478 0.11 20.54 -20.20
CA ILE A 478 0.78 21.27 -19.12
C ILE A 478 1.47 20.28 -18.19
N PRO A 479 2.81 20.34 -18.06
CA PRO A 479 3.54 19.58 -17.06
C PRO A 479 3.42 20.28 -15.70
N LEU A 480 3.04 19.51 -14.67
CA LEU A 480 2.87 19.93 -13.30
C LEU A 480 3.74 19.06 -12.40
N GLU A 481 4.55 19.71 -11.57
CA GLU A 481 5.36 19.05 -10.55
C GLU A 481 4.71 19.21 -9.19
N LYS A 482 4.59 18.10 -8.46
CA LYS A 482 3.92 18.00 -7.15
C LYS A 482 4.97 17.80 -6.07
N THR A 483 4.90 18.60 -5.01
CA THR A 483 5.72 18.41 -3.81
C THR A 483 4.83 18.40 -2.58
N GLY A 484 4.74 17.25 -1.91
CA GLY A 484 3.89 17.07 -0.72
C GLY A 484 4.40 17.84 0.49
N ALA A 485 3.48 18.26 1.36
CA ALA A 485 3.77 18.92 2.63
C ALA A 485 2.94 18.31 3.77
N GLU A 486 3.35 18.56 5.02
CA GLU A 486 2.58 18.11 6.19
C GLU A 486 1.20 18.78 6.22
N ASN A 487 0.15 17.97 6.34
CA ASN A 487 -1.23 18.45 6.40
C ASN A 487 -1.69 18.75 7.84
N LYS A 488 -2.93 19.26 7.98
CA LYS A 488 -3.59 19.52 9.28
C LYS A 488 -3.74 18.30 10.21
N HIS A 489 -3.54 17.09 9.71
CA HIS A 489 -3.67 15.83 10.43
C HIS A 489 -2.30 15.19 10.78
N GLY A 490 -1.20 15.92 10.57
CA GLY A 490 0.15 15.52 10.95
C GLY A 490 0.78 14.45 10.04
N TYR A 491 0.38 14.37 8.78
CA TYR A 491 1.00 13.48 7.79
C TYR A 491 1.13 14.16 6.42
N THR A 492 2.05 13.67 5.59
CA THR A 492 2.32 14.19 4.23
C THR A 492 1.59 13.36 3.19
N MET A 493 1.63 12.04 3.32
CA MET A 493 0.98 11.11 2.41
C MET A 493 0.31 9.97 3.18
N MET A 494 -0.84 9.53 2.67
CA MET A 494 -1.53 8.33 3.11
C MET A 494 -1.63 7.35 1.94
N TYR A 495 -1.35 6.09 2.24
CA TYR A 495 -1.68 4.96 1.40
C TYR A 495 -2.73 4.12 2.12
N GLN A 496 -3.82 3.79 1.43
CA GLN A 496 -4.86 2.93 1.97
C GLN A 496 -5.16 1.79 1.02
N SER A 497 -5.28 0.57 1.56
CA SER A 497 -5.58 -0.64 0.81
C SER A 497 -6.89 -1.25 1.28
N PHE A 498 -7.81 -1.49 0.37
CA PHE A 498 -9.11 -2.11 0.61
C PHE A 498 -9.07 -3.58 0.19
N GLU A 499 -9.21 -4.48 1.17
CA GLU A 499 -9.25 -5.92 0.89
C GLU A 499 -10.58 -6.33 0.23
N TYR A 500 -11.65 -5.56 0.45
CA TYR A 500 -12.93 -5.73 -0.22
C TYR A 500 -13.58 -4.36 -0.51
N LEU A 501 -14.25 -4.26 -1.65
CA LEU A 501 -15.15 -3.19 -2.05
C LEU A 501 -16.38 -3.76 -2.77
N PRO A 502 -17.56 -3.15 -2.61
CA PRO A 502 -18.76 -3.55 -3.34
C PRO A 502 -18.61 -3.30 -4.85
N ASP A 503 -19.42 -3.95 -5.68
CA ASP A 503 -19.40 -3.78 -7.14
C ASP A 503 -19.66 -2.33 -7.55
N ILE A 504 -20.54 -1.63 -6.82
CA ILE A 504 -20.82 -0.21 -7.06
C ILE A 504 -19.63 0.74 -6.83
N ALA A 505 -18.55 0.26 -6.21
CA ALA A 505 -17.32 1.03 -6.00
C ALA A 505 -16.31 0.85 -7.15
N MET A 506 -16.59 -0.02 -8.12
CA MET A 506 -15.71 -0.24 -9.26
C MET A 506 -15.83 0.92 -10.26
N PRO A 507 -14.77 1.22 -11.03
CA PRO A 507 -14.84 2.23 -12.07
C PRO A 507 -15.91 1.86 -13.09
N VAL A 508 -16.74 2.83 -13.49
CA VAL A 508 -17.68 2.61 -14.58
C VAL A 508 -16.86 2.43 -15.86
N ILE A 509 -16.94 1.25 -16.46
CA ILE A 509 -16.35 1.02 -17.78
C ILE A 509 -17.14 1.91 -18.75
N ASN A 510 -16.47 2.92 -19.30
CA ASN A 510 -17.07 3.74 -20.35
C ASN A 510 -17.24 2.83 -21.58
N ASP A 511 -18.47 2.41 -21.87
CA ASP A 511 -18.86 1.82 -23.15
C ASP A 511 -18.79 2.85 -24.29
#